data_AF-A0A3B9JH52-F1
#
_entry.id   AF-A0A3B9JH52-F1
#
_cell.length_a   1.000
_cell.length_b   1.000
_cell.length_c   1.000
_cell.angle_alpha   90.00
_cell.angle_beta   90.00
_cell.angle_gamma   90.00
#
_symmetry.space_group_name_H-M   'P 1'
#
loop_
_entity.id
_entity.type
_entity.pdbx_description
1 polymer ?
#
loop_
_entity_poly.entity_id
_entity_poly.type
_entity_poly.pdbx_seq_one_letter_code
_entity_poly.pdbx_strand_id
1 'polypeptide(L)'
;MKIQKYEFDLSTPRNQYEITESGTSLVVETCTGEAYIQLDDKNNGVIPLHSIGGLHNASFNRIYLSNPAQPGEKVVFYIAYDAELSRNTITLEEIKQLLSEQNYLVNTFTAKQIISQLITANAIVSDMIAAGQILA
;
A
#
# COMPACT_ATOMS: atom_id res chain seq x y z
N MET A 1 -1.07 -6.01 -4.05
CA MET A 1 -0.63 -5.34 -2.81
C MET A 1 0.13 -6.35 -1.97
N LYS A 2 1.45 -6.16 -1.78
CA LYS A 2 2.24 -6.98 -0.84
C LYS A 2 2.19 -6.28 0.51
N ILE A 3 1.78 -7.01 1.56
CA ILE A 3 1.77 -6.52 2.93
C ILE A 3 2.71 -7.42 3.73
N GLN A 4 3.68 -6.82 4.41
CA GLN A 4 4.58 -7.51 5.33
C GLN A 4 4.28 -7.07 6.77
N LYS A 5 3.98 -8.04 7.64
CA LYS A 5 3.72 -7.81 9.06
C LYS A 5 5.04 -7.84 9.84
N TYR A 6 5.17 -6.92 10.79
CA TYR A 6 6.20 -6.90 11.82
C TYR A 6 5.56 -6.83 13.20
N GLU A 7 6.05 -7.67 14.10
CA GLU A 7 5.60 -7.75 15.49
C GLU A 7 6.82 -7.82 16.40
N PHE A 8 6.89 -6.91 17.36
CA PHE A 8 7.99 -6.80 18.29
C PHE A 8 7.48 -6.71 19.73
N ASP A 9 8.01 -7.58 20.57
CA ASP A 9 7.98 -7.42 22.03
C ASP A 9 8.94 -6.28 22.42
N LEU A 10 8.46 -5.32 23.20
CA LEU A 10 9.21 -4.13 23.61
C LEU A 10 9.99 -4.33 24.91
N SER A 11 9.95 -5.50 25.55
CA SER A 11 10.79 -5.85 26.70
C SER A 11 12.27 -5.81 26.38
N THR A 12 12.64 -6.09 25.12
CA THR A 12 14.02 -5.97 24.63
C THR A 12 14.23 -4.58 24.04
N PRO A 13 15.19 -3.79 24.55
CA PRO A 13 15.48 -2.48 24.01
C PRO A 13 16.10 -2.61 22.62
N ARG A 14 15.73 -1.69 21.72
CA ARG A 14 16.32 -1.59 20.38
C ARG A 14 16.82 -0.16 20.17
N ASN A 15 18.02 -0.05 19.61
CA ASN A 15 18.60 1.22 19.21
C ASN A 15 18.88 1.15 17.71
N GLN A 16 18.03 1.79 16.91
CA GLN A 16 18.15 1.83 15.45
C GLN A 16 18.26 0.44 14.80
N TYR A 17 17.43 -0.51 15.24
CA TYR A 17 17.33 -1.83 14.61
C TYR A 17 16.85 -1.69 13.16
N GLU A 18 17.67 -2.14 12.21
CA GLU A 18 17.42 -1.96 10.79
C GLU A 18 16.49 -3.05 10.24
N ILE A 19 15.46 -2.61 9.51
CA ILE A 19 14.56 -3.44 8.72
C ILE A 19 14.74 -3.05 7.26
N THR A 20 15.32 -3.94 6.47
CA THR A 20 15.61 -3.73 5.04
C THR A 20 14.42 -4.21 4.19
N GLU A 21 13.28 -3.52 4.30
CA GLU A 21 12.09 -3.75 3.47
C GLU A 21 11.60 -2.41 2.90
N SER A 22 11.47 -2.34 1.58
CA SER A 22 10.91 -1.18 0.90
C SER A 22 9.39 -1.14 1.01
N GLY A 23 8.83 0.06 1.13
CA GLY A 23 7.39 0.28 1.23
C GLY A 23 6.98 1.66 0.74
N THR A 24 5.69 1.81 0.46
CA THR A 24 5.05 3.10 0.13
C THR A 24 4.03 3.53 1.18
N SER A 25 3.69 2.64 2.11
CA SER A 25 2.82 2.90 3.25
C SER A 25 3.24 2.07 4.45
N LEU A 26 3.03 2.62 5.65
CA LEU A 26 3.20 1.94 6.92
C LEU A 26 1.94 2.14 7.78
N VAL A 27 1.36 1.06 8.26
CA VAL A 27 0.16 1.10 9.12
C VAL A 27 0.50 0.49 10.47
N VAL A 28 0.24 1.21 11.55
CA VAL A 28 0.42 0.70 12.90
C VAL A 28 -0.92 0.14 13.38
N GLU A 29 -0.95 -1.16 13.64
CA GLU A 29 -2.14 -1.84 14.18
C GLU A 29 -2.21 -1.70 15.69
N THR A 30 -1.06 -1.78 16.35
CA THR A 30 -0.98 -1.70 17.81
C THR A 30 0.38 -1.16 18.20
N CYS A 31 0.41 -0.18 19.11
CA CYS A 31 1.62 0.26 19.78
C CYS A 31 1.22 0.64 21.20
N THR A 32 1.46 -0.26 22.16
CA THR A 32 1.00 -0.06 23.55
C THR A 32 2.02 0.69 24.41
N GLY A 33 3.29 0.67 24.01
CA GLY A 33 4.37 1.42 24.64
C GLY A 33 5.06 2.42 23.71
N GLU A 34 6.24 2.89 24.12
CA GLU A 34 7.05 3.82 23.36
C GLU A 34 7.91 3.10 22.32
N ALA A 35 7.66 3.37 21.04
CA ALA A 35 8.47 2.91 19.92
C ALA A 35 8.51 3.98 18.83
N TYR A 36 9.65 4.08 18.16
CA TYR A 36 9.90 5.12 17.16
C TYR A 36 10.58 4.56 15.93
N ILE A 37 10.34 5.20 14.79
CA ILE A 37 10.99 4.88 13.54
C ILE A 37 11.70 6.08 12.93
N GLN A 38 12.76 5.81 12.18
CA GLN A 38 13.30 6.69 11.16
C GLN A 38 13.27 5.98 9.80
N LEU A 39 12.98 6.71 8.75
CA LEU A 39 12.90 6.19 7.38
C LEU A 39 14.18 6.54 6.62
N ASP A 40 14.75 5.57 5.92
CA ASP A 40 15.92 5.67 5.02
C ASP A 40 17.27 6.10 5.60
N ASP A 41 17.28 7.03 6.55
CA ASP A 41 18.47 7.49 7.26
C ASP A 41 18.19 7.50 8.76
N LYS A 42 19.08 6.90 9.55
CA LYS A 42 19.00 6.84 11.01
C LYS A 42 19.05 8.22 11.69
N ASN A 43 19.53 9.24 10.97
CA ASN A 43 19.61 10.62 11.44
C ASN A 43 18.38 11.46 11.05
N ASN A 44 17.42 10.90 10.30
CA ASN A 44 16.18 11.59 9.97
C ASN A 44 15.32 11.84 11.22
N GLY A 45 14.30 12.69 11.03
CA GLY A 45 13.30 12.96 12.05
C GLY A 45 12.67 11.67 12.60
N VAL A 46 12.59 11.59 13.92
CA VAL A 46 12.01 10.45 14.64
C VAL A 46 10.49 10.52 14.55
N ILE A 47 9.86 9.42 14.18
CA ILE A 47 8.40 9.29 14.06
C ILE A 47 7.91 8.34 15.16
N PRO A 48 7.12 8.81 16.14
CA PRO A 48 6.59 7.97 17.21
C PRO A 48 5.45 7.09 16.71
N LEU A 49 5.56 5.76 16.87
CA LEU A 49 4.60 4.80 16.31
C LEU A 49 3.21 4.87 16.96
N HIS A 50 3.11 5.24 18.25
CA HIS A 50 1.81 5.42 18.92
C HIS A 50 0.99 6.58 18.33
N SER A 51 1.65 7.53 17.65
CA SER A 51 1.01 8.72 17.07
C SER A 51 0.51 8.48 15.64
N ILE A 52 0.90 7.35 15.03
CA ILE A 52 0.58 7.01 13.65
C ILE A 52 -0.67 6.14 13.66
N GLY A 53 -1.83 6.70 13.25
CA GLY A 53 -2.96 5.86 12.83
C GLY A 53 -2.67 5.14 11.49
N GLY A 54 -1.91 5.81 10.62
CA GLY A 54 -1.36 5.30 9.38
C GLY A 54 -0.43 6.34 8.75
N LEU A 55 0.70 5.91 8.19
CA LEU A 55 1.64 6.75 7.46
C LEU A 55 1.53 6.40 5.98
N HIS A 56 0.86 7.27 5.23
CA HIS A 56 0.59 7.10 3.80
C HIS A 56 1.53 7.97 2.96
N ASN A 57 2.01 7.45 1.83
CA ASN A 57 2.82 8.14 0.82
C ASN A 57 4.25 8.53 1.23
N ALA A 58 4.86 7.82 2.19
CA ALA A 58 6.31 7.87 2.31
C ALA A 58 6.88 6.67 1.57
N SER A 59 7.47 6.90 0.40
CA SER A 59 8.34 5.90 -0.22
C SER A 59 9.60 5.78 0.65
N PHE A 60 9.89 4.58 1.12
CA PHE A 60 11.10 4.27 1.90
C PHE A 60 11.66 2.89 1.48
N ASN A 61 12.94 2.69 1.72
CA ASN A 61 13.65 1.43 1.43
C ASN A 61 14.08 0.69 2.70
N ARG A 62 14.12 1.39 3.83
CA ARG A 62 14.51 0.84 5.12
C ARG A 62 13.87 1.62 6.26
N ILE A 63 13.71 0.92 7.38
CA ILE A 63 13.21 1.47 8.63
C ILE A 63 14.25 1.22 9.72
N TYR A 64 14.52 2.22 10.55
CA TYR A 64 15.28 2.10 11.77
C TYR A 64 14.33 2.15 12.96
N LEU A 65 14.12 1.03 13.64
CA LEU A 65 13.26 0.91 14.81
C LEU A 65 14.04 1.14 16.10
N SER A 66 13.52 2.00 16.97
CA SER A 66 14.08 2.22 18.31
C SER A 66 12.98 2.11 19.38
N ASN A 67 13.31 1.50 20.51
CA ASN A 67 12.45 1.42 21.68
C ASN A 67 13.28 1.24 22.97
N PRO A 68 12.90 1.87 24.09
CA PRO A 68 13.40 1.47 25.40
C PRO A 68 12.80 0.13 25.83
N ALA A 69 13.42 -0.51 26.83
CA ALA A 69 12.94 -1.77 27.42
C ALA A 69 11.66 -1.52 28.23
N GLN A 70 10.56 -2.16 27.83
CA GLN A 70 9.22 -1.99 28.39
C GLN A 70 8.51 -3.36 28.46
N PRO A 71 8.68 -4.11 29.56
CA PRO A 71 8.06 -5.42 29.71
C PRO A 71 6.53 -5.36 29.62
N GLY A 72 5.93 -6.28 28.84
CA GLY A 72 4.48 -6.35 28.64
C GLY A 72 3.95 -5.47 27.49
N GLU A 73 4.78 -4.57 26.96
CA GLU A 73 4.43 -3.72 25.84
C GLU A 73 4.81 -4.37 24.50
N LYS A 74 4.04 -4.06 23.45
CA LYS A 74 4.32 -4.55 22.09
C LYS A 74 4.00 -3.51 21.02
N VAL A 75 4.59 -3.73 19.85
CA VAL A 75 4.24 -3.00 18.63
C VAL A 75 4.00 -3.96 17.48
N VAL A 76 2.96 -3.68 16.72
CA VAL A 76 2.57 -4.40 15.50
C VAL A 76 2.30 -3.38 14.41
N PHE A 77 3.01 -3.53 13.30
CA PHE A 77 2.82 -2.69 12.13
C PHE A 77 2.98 -3.47 10.83
N TYR A 78 2.44 -2.90 9.77
CA TYR A 78 2.43 -3.45 8.43
C TYR A 78 3.15 -2.50 7.48
N ILE A 79 4.05 -3.04 6.67
CA ILE A 79 4.63 -2.34 5.53
C ILE A 79 3.84 -2.79 4.30
N ALA A 80 3.24 -1.84 3.60
CA ALA A 80 2.55 -2.09 2.35
C ALA A 80 3.34 -1.50 1.20
N TYR A 81 3.46 -2.28 0.14
CA TYR A 81 3.83 -1.80 -1.19
C TYR A 81 2.52 -1.63 -1.96
N ASP A 82 2.05 -0.39 -2.07
CA ASP A 82 1.30 -0.01 -3.26
C ASP A 82 2.30 -0.21 -4.40
N ALA A 83 2.18 -1.36 -5.07
CA ALA A 83 2.53 -1.38 -6.47
C ALA A 83 1.72 -0.22 -7.01
N GLU A 84 2.39 0.84 -7.47
CA GLU A 84 1.72 1.86 -8.27
C GLU A 84 0.86 1.05 -9.24
N LEU A 85 -0.45 1.04 -9.00
CA LEU A 85 -1.38 1.00 -10.09
C LEU A 85 -0.90 2.22 -10.85
N SER A 86 -0.11 2.00 -11.89
CA SER A 86 0.12 3.01 -12.90
C SER A 86 -1.30 3.40 -13.28
N ARG A 87 -1.81 4.45 -12.64
CA ARG A 87 -2.97 5.15 -13.15
C ARG A 87 -2.35 5.78 -14.37
N ASN A 88 -2.37 5.03 -15.47
CA ASN A 88 -2.28 5.59 -16.80
C ASN A 88 -3.43 6.60 -16.80
N THR A 89 -3.10 7.83 -16.43
CA THR A 89 -4.06 8.91 -16.37
C THR A 89 -4.13 9.34 -17.80
N ILE A 90 -4.89 8.56 -18.59
CA ILE A 90 -5.13 8.91 -19.97
C ILE A 90 -6.00 10.16 -19.92
N THR A 91 -5.43 11.27 -20.37
CA THR A 91 -6.15 12.52 -20.53
C THR A 91 -7.29 12.34 -21.54
N LEU A 92 -8.30 13.20 -21.47
CA LEU A 92 -9.39 13.18 -22.45
C LEU A 92 -8.86 13.30 -23.89
N GLU A 93 -7.71 13.97 -24.07
CA GLU A 93 -7.09 14.17 -25.37
C GLU A 93 -6.38 12.90 -25.88
N GLU A 94 -5.68 12.18 -25.00
CA GLU A 94 -5.10 10.87 -25.33
C GLU A 94 -6.19 9.82 -25.59
N ILE A 95 -7.33 9.89 -24.89
CA ILE A 95 -8.51 9.07 -25.21
C ILE A 95 -9.00 9.37 -26.63
N LYS A 96 -9.14 10.64 -27.02
CA LYS A 96 -9.56 11.02 -28.38
C LYS A 96 -8.56 10.58 -29.44
N GLN A 97 -7.27 10.68 -29.15
CA GLN A 97 -6.21 10.31 -30.09
C GLN A 97 -6.19 8.80 -30.32
N LEU A 98 -6.23 8.00 -29.25
CA LEU A 98 -6.35 6.54 -29.36
C LEU A 98 -7.63 6.11 -30.07
N LEU A 99 -8.75 6.79 -29.82
CA LEU A 99 -10.02 6.54 -30.54
C LEU A 99 -9.95 6.97 -32.01
N SER A 100 -9.19 8.01 -32.35
CA SER A 100 -8.98 8.45 -33.73
C SER A 100 -8.10 7.47 -34.52
N GLU A 101 -7.12 6.86 -33.86
CA GLU A 101 -6.26 5.82 -34.41
C GLU A 101 -7.01 4.48 -34.53
N GLN A 102 -7.90 4.17 -33.58
CA GLN A 102 -8.80 3.00 -33.59
C GLN A 102 -10.01 3.17 -34.53
N ASN A 103 -10.26 4.37 -35.06
CA ASN A 103 -11.43 4.69 -35.88
C ASN A 103 -11.45 3.98 -37.26
N TYR A 104 -10.53 3.05 -37.52
CA TYR A 104 -10.63 2.13 -38.64
C TYR A 104 -11.50 0.90 -38.34
N LEU A 105 -11.90 0.66 -37.08
CA LEU A 105 -12.74 -0.49 -36.74
C LEU A 105 -13.82 -0.10 -35.73
N VAL A 106 -15.07 -0.26 -36.17
CA VAL A 106 -16.32 -0.33 -35.38
C VAL A 106 -17.08 1.00 -35.22
N ASN A 107 -17.85 1.28 -36.27
CA ASN A 107 -19.16 1.92 -36.15
C ASN A 107 -19.99 1.23 -35.04
N THR A 108 -20.62 2.07 -34.21
CA THR A 108 -21.73 1.75 -33.29
C THR A 108 -21.43 0.85 -32.09
N PHE A 109 -20.69 1.37 -31.11
CA PHE A 109 -21.00 1.10 -29.70
C PHE A 109 -21.31 2.41 -29.00
N THR A 110 -22.51 2.52 -28.42
CA THR A 110 -22.89 3.70 -27.63
C THR A 110 -22.12 3.72 -26.31
N ALA A 111 -21.79 4.90 -25.80
CA ALA A 111 -21.04 5.07 -24.55
C ALA A 111 -21.62 4.26 -23.36
N LYS A 112 -22.94 4.05 -23.35
CA LYS A 112 -23.63 3.20 -22.37
C LYS A 112 -23.21 1.73 -22.43
N GLN A 113 -22.95 1.19 -23.62
CA GLN A 113 -22.48 -0.18 -23.80
C GLN A 113 -21.02 -0.35 -23.37
N ILE A 114 -20.17 0.65 -23.63
CA ILE A 114 -18.77 0.67 -23.19
C ILE A 114 -18.70 0.69 -21.65
N ILE A 115 -19.48 1.58 -21.01
CA ILE A 115 -19.55 1.65 -19.54
C ILE A 115 -20.07 0.33 -18.96
N SER A 116 -21.10 -0.28 -19.58
CA SER A 116 -21.62 -1.56 -19.11
C SER A 116 -20.58 -2.69 -19.22
N GLN A 117 -19.81 -2.76 -20.31
CA GLN A 117 -18.77 -3.78 -20.46
C GLN A 117 -17.60 -3.56 -19.49
N LEU A 118 -17.19 -2.31 -19.23
CA LEU A 118 -16.15 -1.99 -18.25
C LEU A 118 -16.58 -2.34 -16.82
N ILE A 119 -17.85 -2.07 -16.47
CA ILE A 119 -18.42 -2.46 -15.16
C ILE A 119 -18.51 -3.98 -15.06
N THR A 120 -18.98 -4.67 -16.11
CA THR A 120 -19.05 -6.15 -16.13
C THR A 120 -17.67 -6.78 -16.03
N ALA A 121 -16.65 -6.25 -16.70
CA ALA A 121 -15.27 -6.73 -16.59
C ALA A 121 -14.72 -6.58 -15.16
N ASN A 122 -14.93 -5.42 -14.52
CA ASN A 122 -14.52 -5.20 -13.13
C ASN A 122 -15.31 -6.07 -12.13
N ALA A 123 -16.60 -6.31 -12.39
CA ALA A 123 -17.41 -7.20 -11.56
C ALA A 123 -16.94 -8.67 -11.67
N ILE A 124 -16.59 -9.15 -12.87
CA ILE A 124 -16.02 -10.49 -13.07
C ILE A 124 -14.67 -10.64 -12.34
N VAL A 125 -13.80 -9.62 -12.36
CA VAL A 125 -12.55 -9.65 -11.58
C VAL A 125 -12.83 -9.69 -10.08
N SER A 126 -13.81 -8.92 -9.59
CA SER A 126 -14.19 -8.91 -8.18
C SER A 126 -14.82 -10.23 -7.73
N ASP A 127 -15.68 -10.84 -8.56
CA ASP A 127 -16.33 -12.11 -8.29
C ASP A 127 -15.36 -13.30 -8.43
N MET A 128 -14.39 -13.24 -9.34
CA MET A 128 -13.31 -14.25 -9.44
C MET A 128 -12.38 -14.20 -8.22
N ILE A 129 -12.11 -13.02 -7.66
CA ILE A 129 -11.36 -12.87 -6.40
C ILE A 129 -12.16 -13.43 -5.21
N ALA A 130 -13.48 -13.23 -5.18
CA ALA A 130 -14.35 -13.79 -4.16
C ALA A 130 -14.53 -15.32 -4.29
N ALA A 131 -14.67 -15.85 -5.51
CA ALA A 131 -14.80 -17.28 -5.78
C ALA A 131 -13.46 -18.03 -5.56
N GLY A 132 -12.32 -17.38 -5.76
CA GLY A 132 -10.99 -17.92 -5.46
C GLY A 132 -10.69 -18.10 -3.97
N GLN A 133 -11.57 -17.64 -3.07
CA GLN A 133 -11.52 -17.93 -1.64
C GLN A 133 -12.43 -19.11 -1.21
N ILE A 134 -13.08 -19.81 -2.15
CA ILE A 134 -13.87 -21.03 -1.87
C ILE A 134 -13.38 -22.24 -2.70
N LEU A 135 -12.06 -22.35 -2.89
CA LEU A 135 -11.41 -23.63 -3.16
C LEU A 135 -10.26 -23.84 -2.15
N ALA A 136 -10.64 -23.89 -0.88
CA ALA A 136 -9.93 -24.62 0.16
C ALA A 136 -10.79 -25.83 0.54
#